data_AF-A0A1Y1Q832-F1
#
_entry.id   AF-A0A1Y1Q832-F1
#
_cell.length_a   1.000
_cell.length_b   1.000
_cell.length_c   1.000
_cell.angle_alpha   90.00
_cell.angle_beta   90.00
_cell.angle_gamma   90.00
#
_symmetry.space_group_name_H-M   'P 1'
#
loop_
_entity.id
_entity.type
_entity.pdbx_description
1 polymer ?
#
loop_
_entity_poly.entity_id
_entity_poly.type
_entity_poly.pdbx_seq_one_letter_code
_entity_poly.pdbx_strand_id
1 'polypeptide(L)'
;KDRLSDSGIIAVIVAERHGDLLVIEELCISCRALGRQLEDTIVLWTIRNMPQFTTCEQVAFRVQHGPRNQPAVGWLAGHLEVSPDAVQEGLNGIPKHKLEQFTPVQSVQLTEE
;
A
#
# COMPACT_ATOMS: atom_id res chain seq x y z
N LYS A 1 -13.38 4.76 20.93
CA LYS A 1 -13.36 4.48 19.47
C LYS A 1 -12.53 5.59 18.85
N ASP A 2 -11.38 5.27 18.27
CA ASP A 2 -10.55 6.24 17.55
C ASP A 2 -11.01 6.28 16.09
N ARG A 3 -11.34 7.47 15.56
CA ARG A 3 -11.79 7.67 14.18
C ARG A 3 -10.67 8.35 13.41
N LEU A 4 -9.97 7.59 12.58
CA LEU A 4 -8.85 8.11 11.80
C LEU A 4 -9.27 9.23 10.83
N SER A 5 -10.50 9.16 10.32
CA SER A 5 -11.07 10.18 9.43
C SER A 5 -11.28 11.54 10.09
N ASP A 6 -11.38 11.62 11.42
CA ASP A 6 -11.46 12.90 12.15
C ASP A 6 -10.15 13.71 12.02
N SER A 7 -9.07 13.09 11.54
CA SER A 7 -7.78 13.73 11.27
C SER A 7 -7.62 14.24 9.84
N GLY A 8 -8.67 14.17 9.02
CA GLY A 8 -8.62 14.49 7.59
C GLY A 8 -8.01 13.35 6.77
N ILE A 9 -7.22 13.69 5.75
CA ILE A 9 -6.56 12.71 4.89
C ILE A 9 -5.45 11.99 5.66
N ILE A 10 -5.62 10.68 5.87
CA ILE A 10 -4.62 9.84 6.56
C ILE A 10 -3.69 9.11 5.61
N ALA A 11 -4.01 9.04 4.32
CA ALA A 11 -3.17 8.46 3.30
C ALA A 11 -3.45 9.07 1.93
N VAL A 12 -2.41 9.18 1.11
CA VAL A 12 -2.50 9.55 -0.31
C VAL A 12 -1.82 8.45 -1.11
N ILE A 13 -2.52 7.98 -2.15
CA ILE A 13 -1.99 7.01 -3.11
C ILE A 13 -2.14 7.66 -4.49
N VAL A 14 -1.02 7.87 -5.18
CA VAL A 14 -1.00 8.29 -6.58
C VAL A 14 -0.64 7.07 -7.41
N ALA A 15 -1.53 6.70 -8.33
CA ALA A 15 -1.36 5.53 -9.16
C ALA A 15 -1.55 5.85 -10.64
N GLU A 16 -0.70 5.26 -11.47
CA GLU A 16 -0.80 5.29 -12.92
C GLU A 16 -0.93 3.86 -13.45
N ARG A 17 -1.74 3.67 -14.49
CA ARG A 17 -1.90 2.36 -15.12
C ARG A 17 -1.10 2.31 -16.42
N HIS A 18 -0.28 1.26 -16.55
CA HIS A 18 0.42 0.91 -17.77
C HIS A 18 0.04 -0.51 -18.20
N GLY A 19 -0.96 -0.64 -19.07
CA GLY A 19 -1.42 -1.95 -19.56
C GLY A 19 -2.03 -2.81 -18.45
N ASP A 20 -1.36 -3.90 -18.10
CA ASP A 20 -1.74 -4.85 -17.03
C ASP A 20 -1.04 -4.57 -15.69
N LEU A 21 -0.24 -3.50 -15.62
CA LEU A 21 0.46 -3.06 -14.41
C LEU A 21 -0.16 -1.77 -13.87
N LEU A 22 -0.48 -1.77 -12.57
CA LEU A 22 -0.74 -0.54 -11.83
C LEU A 22 0.56 -0.11 -11.12
N VAL A 23 1.07 1.08 -11.43
CA VAL A 23 2.23 1.66 -10.77
C VAL A 23 1.76 2.63 -9.70
N ILE A 24 2.20 2.40 -8.46
CA ILE A 24 2.06 3.35 -7.36
C ILE A 24 3.27 4.28 -7.41
N GLU A 25 3.03 5.48 -7.92
CA GLU A 25 4.04 6.53 -8.08
C GLU A 25 4.36 7.20 -6.76
N GLU A 26 3.34 7.45 -5.92
CA GLU A 26 3.49 8.04 -4.59
C GLU A 26 2.60 7.34 -3.58
N LEU A 27 3.16 7.06 -2.40
CA LEU A 27 2.46 6.52 -1.25
C LEU A 27 2.88 7.28 0.01
N CYS A 28 1.92 8.01 0.59
CA CYS A 28 2.12 8.74 1.84
C CYS A 28 1.10 8.26 2.86
N ILE A 29 1.55 7.88 4.05
CA ILE A 29 0.69 7.52 5.19
C ILE A 29 0.99 8.50 6.33
N SER A 30 -0.06 9.09 6.88
CA SER A 30 0.02 9.99 8.03
C SER A 30 0.58 9.27 9.25
N CYS A 31 1.35 9.98 10.07
CA CYS A 31 1.86 9.47 11.35
C CYS A 31 0.75 9.05 12.33
N ARG A 32 -0.50 9.50 12.12
CA ARG A 32 -1.65 9.05 12.91
C ARG A 32 -2.10 7.62 12.59
N ALA A 33 -1.73 7.12 11.42
CA ALA A 33 -2.06 5.78 10.94
C ALA A 33 -0.84 4.85 10.88
N LEU A 34 0.35 5.39 10.57
CA LEU A 34 1.60 4.64 10.48
C LEU A 34 1.99 4.00 11.82
N GLY A 35 2.51 2.77 11.78
CA GLY A 35 2.98 2.01 12.93
C GLY A 35 1.87 1.33 13.75
N ARG A 36 0.61 1.43 13.28
CA ARG A 36 -0.56 0.86 13.96
C ARG A 36 -1.05 -0.43 13.31
N GLN A 37 -0.25 -1.02 12.41
CA GLN A 37 -0.60 -2.20 11.61
C GLN A 37 -1.84 -1.96 10.73
N LEU A 38 -2.00 -0.72 10.28
CA LEU A 38 -3.10 -0.29 9.42
C LEU A 38 -2.68 -0.21 7.95
N GLU A 39 -1.37 -0.30 7.68
CA GLU A 39 -0.75 -0.09 6.38
C GLU A 39 -1.36 -1.01 5.32
N ASP A 40 -1.49 -2.31 5.59
CA ASP A 40 -2.09 -3.22 4.62
C ASP A 40 -3.56 -2.89 4.36
N THR A 41 -4.32 -2.55 5.41
CA THR A 41 -5.74 -2.18 5.28
C THR A 41 -5.90 -0.86 4.54
N ILE A 42 -4.98 0.09 4.71
CA ILE A 42 -5.03 1.38 4.01
C ILE A 42 -4.58 1.19 2.55
N VAL A 43 -3.51 0.44 2.31
CA VAL A 43 -2.84 0.38 1.01
C VAL A 43 -3.42 -0.73 0.14
N LEU A 44 -3.34 -1.98 0.59
CA LEU A 44 -3.73 -3.13 -0.24
C LEU A 44 -5.24 -3.19 -0.47
N TRP A 45 -6.04 -2.91 0.57
CA TRP A 45 -7.49 -2.84 0.40
C TRP A 45 -7.89 -1.72 -0.56
N THR A 46 -7.30 -0.53 -0.44
CA THR A 46 -7.62 0.58 -1.35
C THR A 46 -7.24 0.21 -2.77
N ILE A 47 -6.01 -0.27 -3.02
CA ILE A 47 -5.56 -0.69 -4.36
C ILE A 47 -6.47 -1.77 -4.94
N ARG A 48 -6.81 -2.80 -4.16
CA ARG A 48 -7.71 -3.88 -4.57
C ARG A 48 -9.07 -3.36 -5.05
N ASN A 49 -9.57 -2.28 -4.46
CA ASN A 49 -10.86 -1.68 -4.79
C ASN A 49 -10.76 -0.51 -5.80
N MET A 50 -9.56 -0.17 -6.30
CA MET A 50 -9.41 0.82 -7.36
C MET A 50 -9.95 0.26 -8.69
N PRO A 51 -10.85 0.97 -9.40
CA PRO A 51 -11.30 0.55 -10.74
C PRO A 51 -10.16 0.37 -11.74
N GLN A 52 -9.07 1.11 -11.57
CA GLN A 52 -7.88 1.02 -12.41
C GLN A 52 -7.15 -0.33 -12.22
N PHE A 53 -7.26 -0.94 -11.03
CA PHE A 53 -6.58 -2.19 -10.69
C PHE A 53 -7.35 -3.44 -11.15
N THR A 54 -8.68 -3.37 -11.31
CA THR A 54 -9.51 -4.55 -11.60
C THR A 54 -9.07 -5.29 -12.87
N THR A 55 -8.54 -4.54 -13.84
CA THR A 55 -8.02 -5.04 -15.13
C THR A 55 -6.50 -5.21 -15.17
N CYS A 56 -5.81 -5.00 -14.05
CA CYS A 56 -4.38 -5.27 -13.91
C CYS A 56 -4.16 -6.69 -13.36
N GLU A 57 -2.95 -7.22 -13.57
CA GLU A 57 -2.48 -8.51 -13.04
C GLU A 57 -1.42 -8.34 -11.94
N GLN A 58 -0.89 -7.13 -11.80
CA GLN A 58 0.12 -6.79 -10.81
C GLN A 58 0.05 -5.31 -10.43
N VAL A 59 0.53 -5.02 -9.22
CA VAL A 59 0.83 -3.66 -8.76
C VAL A 59 2.33 -3.55 -8.54
N ALA A 60 2.95 -2.41 -8.89
CA ALA A 60 4.33 -2.13 -8.54
C ALA A 60 4.44 -0.82 -7.77
N PHE A 61 5.32 -0.78 -6.78
CA PHE A 61 5.61 0.41 -6.01
C PHE A 61 6.92 1.01 -6.51
N ARG A 62 6.92 2.32 -6.79
CA ARG A 62 8.16 3.06 -7.03
C ARG A 62 8.85 3.33 -5.69
N VAL A 63 10.07 2.84 -5.57
CA VAL A 63 10.89 2.97 -4.36
C VAL A 63 12.06 3.91 -4.64
N GLN A 64 12.30 4.82 -3.71
CA GLN A 64 13.53 5.61 -3.60
C GLN A 64 14.14 5.33 -2.23
N HIS A 65 15.45 5.06 -2.14
CA HIS A 65 16.09 4.84 -0.85
C HIS A 65 16.38 6.18 -0.17
N GLY A 66 15.99 6.26 1.09
CA GLY A 66 16.20 7.45 1.89
C GLY A 66 15.82 7.20 3.35
N PRO A 67 16.37 7.97 4.29
CA PRO A 67 16.21 7.69 5.72
C PRO A 67 14.77 7.70 6.21
N ARG A 68 13.87 8.41 5.50
CA ARG A 68 12.44 8.48 5.84
C ARG A 68 11.61 7.37 5.20
N ASN A 69 12.14 6.65 4.22
CA ASN A 69 11.41 5.62 3.49
C ASN A 69 11.54 4.22 4.11
N GLN A 70 12.39 4.07 5.13
CA GLN A 70 12.67 2.77 5.75
C GLN A 70 11.41 2.01 6.22
N PRO A 71 10.37 2.66 6.81
CA PRO A 71 9.14 1.96 7.18
C PRO A 71 8.41 1.38 5.96
N ALA A 72 8.32 2.11 4.86
CA ALA A 72 7.66 1.65 3.64
C ALA A 72 8.47 0.55 2.93
N VAL A 73 9.80 0.66 2.92
CA VAL A 73 10.70 -0.39 2.41
C VAL A 73 10.53 -1.68 3.22
N GLY A 74 10.53 -1.59 4.55
CA GLY A 74 10.31 -2.75 5.42
C GLY A 74 8.94 -3.39 5.23
N TRP A 75 7.90 -2.57 5.10
CA TRP A 75 6.54 -3.02 4.79
C TRP A 75 6.48 -3.76 3.44
N LEU A 76 7.04 -3.17 2.38
CA LEU A 76 7.04 -3.76 1.05
C LEU A 76 7.87 -5.06 0.98
N ALA A 77 9.02 -5.10 1.65
CA ALA A 77 9.86 -6.29 1.75
C ALA A 77 9.11 -7.47 2.36
N GLY A 78 8.26 -7.22 3.37
CA GLY A 78 7.40 -8.24 3.97
C GLY A 78 6.44 -8.88 2.97
N HIS A 79 5.83 -8.09 2.08
CA HIS A 79 4.93 -8.58 1.03
C HIS A 79 5.66 -9.29 -0.13
N LEU A 80 6.89 -8.87 -0.39
CA LEU A 80 7.78 -9.49 -1.37
C LEU A 80 8.48 -10.75 -0.85
N GLU A 81 8.39 -11.04 0.45
CA GLU A 81 9.08 -12.15 1.12
C GLU A 81 10.61 -12.09 0.97
N VAL A 82 11.16 -10.88 1.02
CA VAL A 82 12.61 -10.62 0.93
C VAL A 82 13.09 -9.80 2.13
N SER A 83 14.40 -9.69 2.30
CA SER A 83 14.96 -8.74 3.27
C SER A 83 14.75 -7.29 2.78
N PRO A 84 14.64 -6.30 3.68
CA PRO A 84 14.53 -4.89 3.30
C PRO A 84 15.65 -4.42 2.36
N ASP A 85 16.87 -4.93 2.55
CA ASP A 85 18.04 -4.58 1.72
C ASP A 85 17.95 -5.14 0.28
N ALA A 86 17.06 -6.11 0.04
CA ALA A 86 16.83 -6.67 -1.30
C ALA A 86 15.80 -5.87 -2.11
N VAL A 87 15.04 -4.96 -1.49
CA VAL A 87 14.11 -4.06 -2.19
C VAL A 87 14.92 -3.05 -2.99
N GLN A 88 14.79 -3.09 -4.31
CA GLN A 88 15.58 -2.26 -5.21
C GLN A 88 14.99 -0.85 -5.30
N GLU A 89 15.81 0.15 -5.64
CA GLU A 89 15.26 1.41 -6.14
C GLU A 89 14.54 1.18 -7.48
N GLY A 90 13.49 1.96 -7.74
CA GLY A 90 12.63 1.77 -8.90
C GLY A 90 11.41 0.89 -8.59
N LEU A 91 10.93 0.15 -9.58
CA LEU A 91 9.66 -0.58 -9.48
C LEU A 91 9.83 -1.95 -8.85
N ASN A 92 9.03 -2.21 -7.80
CA ASN A 92 8.98 -3.51 -7.12
C ASN A 92 7.53 -4.02 -7.13
N GLY A 93 7.32 -5.19 -7.75
CA GLY A 93 5.99 -5.71 -8.09
C GLY A 93 5.43 -6.73 -7.11
N ILE A 94 4.14 -6.62 -6.80
CA ILE A 94 3.35 -7.63 -6.08
C ILE A 94 2.28 -8.16 -7.06
N PRO A 95 2.17 -9.49 -7.24
CA PRO A 95 1.15 -10.07 -8.11
C PRO A 95 -0.26 -9.93 -7.50
N LYS A 96 -1.27 -9.77 -8.35
CA LYS A 96 -2.66 -9.55 -7.93
C LYS A 96 -3.20 -10.58 -6.95
N HIS A 97 -2.88 -11.86 -7.14
CA HIS A 97 -3.36 -12.92 -6.24
C HIS A 97 -2.97 -12.69 -4.77
N LYS A 98 -1.81 -12.06 -4.50
CA LYS A 98 -1.39 -11.72 -3.13
C LYS A 98 -2.27 -10.62 -2.54
N LEU A 99 -2.69 -9.64 -3.33
CA LEU A 99 -3.62 -8.58 -2.90
C LEU A 99 -5.04 -9.12 -2.68
N GLU A 100 -5.46 -10.12 -3.46
CA GLU A 100 -6.79 -10.73 -3.32
C GLU A 100 -6.90 -11.63 -2.08
N GLN A 101 -5.78 -12.24 -1.67
CA GLN A 101 -5.68 -13.05 -0.45
C GLN A 101 -5.58 -12.20 0.83
N PHE A 102 -5.22 -10.92 0.70
CA PHE A 102 -5.17 -10.00 1.84
C PHE A 102 -6.54 -9.84 2.50
N THR A 103 -6.55 -9.92 3.84
CA THR A 103 -7.73 -9.69 4.67
C THR A 103 -7.50 -8.47 5.58
N PRO A 104 -8.39 -7.46 5.57
CA PRO A 104 -8.30 -6.32 6.48
C PRO A 104 -8.20 -6.73 7.94
N VAL A 105 -7.51 -5.92 8.74
CA VAL A 105 -7.36 -6.19 10.17
C VAL A 105 -8.73 -6.16 10.86
N GLN A 106 -9.08 -7.22 11.60
CA GLN A 106 -10.40 -7.40 12.22
C GLN A 106 -10.78 -6.30 13.22
N SER A 107 -9.81 -5.58 13.78
CA SER A 107 -10.03 -4.47 14.71
C SER A 107 -10.41 -3.15 14.01
N VAL A 108 -10.37 -3.11 12.67
CA VAL A 108 -10.75 -1.94 11.86
C VAL A 108 -12.15 -2.14 11.31
N GLN A 109 -13.00 -1.14 11.55
CA GLN A 109 -14.31 -1.06 10.90
C GLN A 109 -14.19 -0.12 9.70
N LEU A 110 -14.33 -0.68 8.50
CA LEU A 110 -14.50 0.11 7.28
C LEU A 110 -15.95 0.59 7.20
N THR A 111 -16.15 1.89 6.97
CA THR A 111 -17.47 2.51 6.88
C THR A 111 -17.56 3.28 5.58
N GLU A 112 -18.60 3.03 4.80
CA GLU A 112 -19.02 3.91 3.71
C GLU A 112 -19.85 5.03 4.33
N GLU A 113 -19.50 6.29 4.06
CA GLU A 113 -20.31 7.47 4.42
C GLU A 113 -21.26 7.84 3.26
#